data_AF-A0A8T4UB32-F1
#
_entry.id   AF-A0A8T4UB32-F1
#
_cell.length_a   1.000
_cell.length_b   1.000
_cell.length_c   1.000
_cell.angle_alpha   90.00
_cell.angle_beta   90.00
_cell.angle_gamma   90.00
#
_symmetry.space_group_name_H-M   'P 1'
#
loop_
_entity.id
_entity.type
_entity.pdbx_description
1 polymer ?
#
loop_
_entity_poly.entity_id
_entity_poly.type
_entity_poly.pdbx_seq_one_letter_code
_entity_poly.pdbx_strand_id
1 'polypeptide(L)'
;MRLKEYLAELETCKDLERLFKEFRIHDNQCVLLRTNYDTLISDLLGLTPQQFRFHSYSVSDKSQLIGFIHGPVIMEVYPNVGLYDNSGERNTQRQLAEYNTEICLHPWNEDALSRRTHNYRLDMAQVSIILGEYAIKKRIPICFSHVDPPIEYKPRTK
;
A
#
# COMPACT_ATOMS: atom_id res chain seq x y z
N MET A 1 12.55 1.84 -12.21
CA MET A 1 12.57 0.40 -11.89
C MET A 1 11.25 -0.22 -12.31
N ARG A 2 11.23 -1.43 -12.89
CA ARG A 2 9.96 -2.11 -13.22
C ARG A 2 9.34 -2.68 -11.93
N LEU A 3 8.01 -2.74 -11.85
CA LEU A 3 7.33 -3.28 -10.67
C LEU A 3 7.87 -4.65 -10.25
N LYS A 4 8.05 -5.60 -11.18
CA LYS A 4 8.62 -6.93 -10.86
C LYS A 4 10.04 -6.87 -10.29
N GLU A 5 10.87 -5.94 -10.76
CA GLU A 5 12.23 -5.75 -10.24
C GLU A 5 12.18 -5.18 -8.83
N TYR A 6 11.32 -4.18 -8.61
CA TYR A 6 11.07 -3.61 -7.28
C TYR A 6 10.61 -4.65 -6.26
N LEU A 7 9.66 -5.52 -6.63
CA LEU A 7 9.17 -6.57 -5.73
C LEU A 7 10.25 -7.61 -5.41
N ALA A 8 11.04 -8.02 -6.40
CA ALA A 8 12.15 -8.97 -6.19
C ALA A 8 13.26 -8.39 -5.30
N GLU A 9 13.55 -7.09 -5.44
CA GLU A 9 14.49 -6.40 -4.56
C GLU A 9 13.94 -6.26 -3.13
N LEU A 10 12.66 -5.91 -2.97
CA LEU A 10 12.00 -5.87 -1.66
C LEU A 10 12.04 -7.22 -0.93
N GLU A 11 11.78 -8.32 -1.64
CA GLU A 11 11.71 -9.67 -1.06
C GLU A 11 13.04 -10.11 -0.42
N THR A 12 14.14 -9.71 -1.06
CA THR A 12 15.50 -10.06 -0.64
C THR A 12 16.14 -9.03 0.30
N CYS A 13 15.60 -7.81 0.36
CA CYS A 13 16.15 -6.74 1.18
C CYS A 13 15.93 -7.01 2.69
N LYS A 14 17.03 -7.13 3.44
CA LYS A 14 17.01 -7.22 4.91
C LYS A 14 17.55 -5.95 5.59
N ASP A 15 18.01 -4.99 4.80
CA ASP A 15 18.57 -3.73 5.27
C ASP A 15 17.45 -2.70 5.45
N LEU A 16 17.18 -2.34 6.71
CA LEU A 16 16.12 -1.40 7.07
C LEU A 16 16.40 0.02 6.57
N GLU A 17 17.66 0.43 6.51
CA GLU A 17 18.06 1.74 6.00
C GLU A 17 17.82 1.79 4.49
N ARG A 18 18.10 0.69 3.79
CA ARG A 18 17.84 0.55 2.36
C ARG A 18 16.35 0.52 2.05
N LEU A 19 15.55 -0.21 2.84
CA LEU A 19 14.07 -0.16 2.78
C LEU A 19 13.53 1.26 2.90
N PHE A 20 14.07 2.06 3.83
CA PHE A 20 13.65 3.43 4.03
C PHE A 20 14.14 4.39 2.93
N LYS A 21 15.43 4.34 2.57
CA LYS A 21 16.06 5.32 1.66
C LYS A 21 15.80 5.02 0.19
N GLU A 22 15.93 3.76 -0.22
CA GLU A 22 15.82 3.35 -1.63
C GLU A 22 14.41 2.94 -1.98
N PHE A 23 13.77 2.11 -1.14
CA PHE A 23 12.45 1.55 -1.44
C PHE A 23 11.28 2.35 -0.86
N ARG A 24 11.58 3.42 -0.11
CA ARG A 24 10.61 4.36 0.48
C ARG A 24 9.55 3.67 1.34
N ILE A 25 9.94 2.61 2.04
CA ILE A 25 9.09 1.94 3.02
C ILE A 25 9.11 2.78 4.32
N HIS A 26 8.06 3.58 4.48
CA HIS A 26 7.86 4.51 5.59
C HIS A 26 6.77 4.01 6.53
N ASP A 27 6.76 4.57 7.74
CA ASP A 27 5.57 4.52 8.57
C ASP A 27 4.44 5.29 7.87
N ASN A 28 3.23 4.74 7.86
CA ASN A 28 2.07 5.36 7.20
C ASN A 28 2.23 5.47 5.67
N GLN A 29 2.76 4.42 5.04
CA GLN A 29 3.00 4.37 3.60
C GLN A 29 1.69 4.30 2.83
N CYS A 30 1.51 5.17 1.83
CA CYS A 30 0.35 5.13 0.96
C CYS A 30 0.65 4.36 -0.34
N VAL A 31 -0.33 3.60 -0.80
CA VAL A 31 -0.29 2.82 -2.04
C VAL A 31 -1.54 3.15 -2.86
N LEU A 32 -1.35 3.69 -4.05
CA LEU A 32 -2.42 4.09 -4.95
C LEU A 32 -2.67 2.98 -5.96
N LEU A 33 -3.95 2.64 -6.20
CA LEU A 33 -4.36 1.63 -7.16
C LEU A 33 -5.46 2.18 -8.08
N ARG A 34 -5.46 1.70 -9.33
CA ARG A 34 -6.57 1.92 -10.27
C ARG A 34 -7.49 0.71 -10.27
N THR A 35 -8.39 0.64 -9.31
CA THR A 35 -9.32 -0.48 -9.13
C THR A 35 -10.63 0.01 -8.52
N ASN A 36 -11.71 -0.77 -8.63
CA ASN A 36 -12.94 -0.45 -7.90
C ASN A 36 -12.77 -0.85 -6.42
N TYR A 37 -13.19 0.03 -5.51
CA TYR A 37 -13.11 -0.18 -4.07
C TYR A 37 -13.72 -1.52 -3.63
N ASP A 38 -14.97 -1.80 -4.01
CA ASP A 38 -15.68 -3.02 -3.62
C ASP A 38 -14.98 -4.28 -4.15
N THR A 39 -14.50 -4.23 -5.39
CA THR A 39 -13.74 -5.33 -6.00
C THR A 39 -12.43 -5.58 -5.26
N LEU A 40 -11.69 -4.53 -4.92
CA LEU A 40 -10.44 -4.65 -4.17
C LEU A 40 -10.69 -5.30 -2.80
N ILE A 41 -11.69 -4.81 -2.07
CA ILE A 41 -12.07 -5.35 -0.76
C ILE A 41 -12.45 -6.83 -0.88
N SER A 42 -13.31 -7.18 -1.84
CA SER A 42 -13.70 -8.56 -2.08
C SER A 42 -12.50 -9.46 -2.41
N ASP A 43 -11.55 -8.95 -3.21
CA ASP A 43 -10.35 -9.69 -3.56
C ASP A 43 -9.40 -9.87 -2.36
N LEU A 44 -9.17 -8.81 -1.58
CA LEU A 44 -8.31 -8.84 -0.39
C LEU A 44 -8.87 -9.79 0.67
N LEU A 45 -10.18 -9.78 0.90
CA LEU A 45 -10.85 -10.74 1.78
C LEU A 45 -10.71 -12.19 1.28
N GLY A 46 -10.67 -12.38 -0.04
CA GLY A 46 -10.46 -13.70 -0.66
C GLY A 46 -9.00 -14.19 -0.63
N LEU A 47 -8.03 -13.31 -0.38
CA LEU A 47 -6.60 -13.65 -0.45
C LEU A 47 -6.08 -14.43 0.76
N THR A 48 -6.75 -14.41 1.92
CA THR A 48 -6.74 -15.47 2.97
C THR A 48 -7.42 -14.98 4.25
N PRO A 49 -8.41 -15.70 4.81
CA PRO A 49 -9.04 -15.34 6.09
C PRO A 49 -8.14 -15.45 7.33
N GLN A 50 -6.98 -16.11 7.22
CA GLN A 50 -6.09 -16.43 8.35
C GLN A 50 -4.97 -15.41 8.57
N GLN A 51 -4.67 -14.58 7.56
CA GLN A 51 -3.58 -13.58 7.65
C GLN A 51 -4.08 -12.19 8.04
N PHE A 52 -5.36 -11.89 7.83
CA PHE A 52 -5.94 -10.58 8.12
C PHE A 52 -6.96 -10.64 9.26
N ARG A 53 -6.65 -10.05 10.43
CA ARG A 53 -7.70 -9.75 11.41
C ARG A 53 -8.51 -8.58 10.86
N PHE A 54 -9.80 -8.81 10.62
CA PHE A 54 -10.72 -7.79 10.12
C PHE A 54 -11.01 -6.78 11.24
N HIS A 55 -10.76 -5.50 10.98
CA HIS A 55 -11.13 -4.42 11.88
C HIS A 55 -11.78 -3.31 11.05
N SER A 56 -13.11 -3.35 10.90
CA SER A 56 -13.84 -2.28 10.24
C SER A 56 -14.06 -1.12 11.20
N TYR A 57 -13.60 0.08 10.85
CA TYR A 57 -14.10 1.33 11.42
C TYR A 57 -14.97 2.01 10.36
N SER A 58 -16.24 2.27 10.68
CA SER A 58 -17.05 3.17 9.86
C SER A 58 -16.70 4.61 10.24
N VAL A 59 -16.08 5.36 9.33
CA VAL A 59 -15.80 6.80 9.52
C VAL A 59 -16.90 7.60 8.82
N SER A 60 -18.07 7.69 9.47
CA SER A 60 -19.23 8.51 9.10
C SER A 60 -19.82 8.29 7.69
N ASP A 61 -21.03 8.82 7.46
CA ASP A 61 -22.01 8.43 6.42
C ASP A 61 -21.58 8.47 4.93
N LYS A 62 -20.31 8.68 4.58
CA LYS A 62 -19.84 8.74 3.18
C LYS A 62 -18.48 8.10 2.88
N SER A 63 -17.83 7.46 3.85
CA SER A 63 -16.51 6.85 3.63
C SER A 63 -16.42 5.51 4.35
N GLN A 64 -16.68 4.43 3.63
CA GLN A 64 -16.35 3.09 4.11
C GLN A 64 -14.83 2.98 4.14
N LEU A 65 -14.28 2.84 5.35
CA LEU A 65 -12.89 2.49 5.58
C LEU A 65 -12.89 1.04 6.03
N ILE A 66 -12.04 0.21 5.41
CA ILE A 66 -11.87 -1.17 5.82
C ILE A 66 -10.42 -1.37 6.23
N GLY A 67 -10.24 -1.76 7.50
CA GLY A 67 -8.97 -2.08 8.12
C GLY A 67 -8.68 -3.58 8.08
N PHE A 68 -7.48 -3.94 7.64
CA PHE A 68 -6.99 -5.32 7.64
C PHE A 68 -5.66 -5.40 8.37
N ILE A 69 -5.50 -6.33 9.32
CA ILE A 69 -4.23 -6.51 10.04
C ILE A 69 -3.48 -7.72 9.50
N HIS A 70 -2.41 -7.52 8.73
CA HIS A 70 -1.47 -8.57 8.30
C HIS A 70 -0.29 -8.66 9.25
N GLY A 71 -0.37 -9.54 10.26
CA GLY A 71 0.64 -9.58 11.32
C GLY A 71 0.71 -8.23 12.06
N PRO A 72 1.83 -7.48 12.01
CA PRO A 72 2.01 -6.20 12.67
C PRO A 72 1.74 -4.99 11.77
N VAL A 73 0.98 -5.15 10.67
CA VAL A 73 0.66 -4.07 9.74
C VAL A 73 -0.85 -3.95 9.59
N ILE A 74 -1.40 -2.76 9.83
CA ILE A 74 -2.77 -2.40 9.47
C ILE A 74 -2.78 -1.77 8.08
N MET A 75 -3.71 -2.22 7.24
CA MET A 75 -4.01 -1.65 5.94
C MET A 75 -5.37 -0.97 6.02
N GLU A 76 -5.44 0.31 5.71
CA GLU A 76 -6.69 1.07 5.63
C GLU A 76 -6.98 1.38 4.17
N VAL A 77 -8.14 0.95 3.67
CA VAL A 77 -8.53 1.16 2.27
C VAL A 77 -9.51 2.32 2.17
N TYR A 78 -9.20 3.26 1.28
CA TYR A 78 -9.97 4.47 1.01
C TYR A 78 -10.54 4.44 -0.42
N PRO A 79 -11.84 4.74 -0.61
CA PRO A 79 -12.47 4.76 -1.92
C PRO A 79 -12.05 5.95 -2.81
N ASN A 80 -11.25 6.87 -2.28
CA ASN A 80 -10.72 8.03 -3.00
C ASN A 80 -9.27 8.25 -2.60
N VAL A 81 -8.48 8.79 -3.53
CA VAL A 81 -7.09 9.20 -3.29
C VAL A 81 -7.09 10.53 -2.54
N GLY A 82 -6.47 10.56 -1.37
CA GLY A 82 -6.22 11.77 -0.61
C GLY A 82 -5.07 12.60 -1.19
N LEU A 83 -5.06 13.90 -0.89
CA LEU A 83 -4.00 14.82 -1.30
C LEU A 83 -2.76 14.62 -0.42
N TYR A 84 -1.90 13.67 -0.76
CA TYR A 84 -0.72 13.35 0.05
C TYR A 84 0.57 13.99 -0.42
N ASP A 85 0.50 15.07 -1.21
CA ASP A 85 1.72 15.67 -1.73
C ASP A 85 1.70 17.19 -1.82
N ASN A 86 2.70 17.79 -1.17
CA ASN A 86 3.14 19.16 -1.40
C ASN A 86 3.97 19.29 -2.70
N SER A 87 4.15 18.22 -3.49
CA SER A 87 4.89 18.21 -4.78
C SER A 87 4.25 19.04 -5.89
N GLY A 88 3.13 19.70 -5.62
CA GLY A 88 2.48 20.62 -6.52
C GLY A 88 1.25 20.04 -7.21
N GLU A 89 0.38 20.95 -7.63
CA GLU A 89 -0.95 20.68 -8.20
C GLU A 89 -0.93 19.67 -9.35
N ARG A 90 0.15 19.63 -10.15
CA ARG A 90 0.28 18.73 -11.30
C ARG A 90 0.35 17.25 -10.90
N ASN A 91 1.14 16.90 -9.89
CA ASN A 91 1.28 15.51 -9.44
C ASN A 91 -0.01 15.04 -8.78
N THR A 92 -0.65 15.92 -8.02
CA THR A 92 -1.98 15.71 -7.46
C THR A 92 -3.01 15.43 -8.55
N GLN A 93 -3.13 16.30 -9.56
CA GLN A 93 -4.10 16.10 -10.64
C GLN A 93 -3.86 14.81 -11.43
N ARG A 94 -2.58 14.46 -11.64
CA ARG A 94 -2.22 13.18 -12.26
C ARG A 94 -2.67 12.00 -11.40
N GLN A 95 -2.40 12.00 -10.11
CA GLN A 95 -2.81 10.93 -9.20
C GLN A 95 -4.33 10.74 -9.22
N LEU A 96 -5.08 11.84 -9.16
CA LEU A 96 -6.55 11.83 -9.25
C LEU A 96 -7.08 11.33 -10.61
N ALA A 97 -6.32 11.51 -11.69
CA ALA A 97 -6.69 11.02 -13.03
C ALA A 97 -6.34 9.54 -13.26
N GLU A 98 -5.25 9.06 -12.64
CA GLU A 98 -4.70 7.73 -12.88
C GLU A 98 -5.18 6.68 -11.88
N TYR A 99 -5.53 7.09 -10.66
CA TYR A 99 -5.88 6.21 -9.54
C TYR A 99 -7.20 6.64 -8.89
N ASN A 100 -7.90 5.69 -8.29
CA ASN A 100 -9.23 5.91 -7.70
C ASN A 100 -9.42 5.12 -6.40
N THR A 101 -8.36 4.52 -5.86
CA THR A 101 -8.38 3.83 -4.58
C THR A 101 -7.01 3.97 -3.95
N GLU A 102 -7.00 4.13 -2.63
CA GLU A 102 -5.80 4.28 -1.84
C GLU A 102 -5.79 3.27 -0.71
N ILE A 103 -4.60 2.76 -0.40
CA ILE A 103 -4.33 1.92 0.75
C ILE A 103 -3.27 2.60 1.58
N CYS A 104 -3.58 2.95 2.83
CA CYS A 104 -2.59 3.41 3.79
C CYS A 104 -2.14 2.23 4.65
N LEU A 105 -0.83 2.04 4.75
CA LEU A 105 -0.20 0.97 5.49
C LEU A 105 0.46 1.55 6.74
N HIS A 106 0.13 1.01 7.91
CA HIS A 106 0.66 1.49 9.18
C HIS A 106 1.15 0.32 10.03
N PRO A 107 2.17 0.51 10.87
CA PRO A 107 2.47 -0.45 11.93
C PRO A 107 1.26 -0.63 12.86
N TRP A 108 0.78 -1.85 12.99
CA TRP A 108 -0.20 -2.27 13.99
C TRP A 108 0.51 -3.01 15.13
N ASN A 109 0.41 -2.50 16.34
CA ASN A 109 0.96 -3.17 17.51
C ASN A 109 0.04 -2.94 18.71
N GLU A 110 -0.68 -3.99 19.11
CA GLU A 110 -1.56 -3.96 20.30
C GLU A 110 -0.75 -3.70 21.59
N ASP A 111 0.54 -4.08 21.61
CA ASP A 111 1.41 -3.93 22.78
C ASP A 111 2.46 -2.82 22.60
N ALA A 112 2.24 -1.70 23.27
CA ALA A 112 3.15 -0.55 23.30
C ALA A 112 4.57 -0.87 23.87
N LEU A 113 4.79 -2.03 24.49
CA LEU A 113 6.03 -2.42 25.17
C LEU A 113 7.08 -3.09 24.25
N SER A 114 6.72 -3.59 23.07
CA SER A 114 7.66 -4.26 22.14
C SER A 114 8.35 -3.32 21.14
N ARG A 115 8.17 -1.99 21.30
CA ARG A 115 8.66 -0.90 20.42
C ARG A 115 10.16 -0.89 20.12
N ARG A 116 11.00 -1.70 20.77
CA ARG A 116 12.46 -1.68 20.61
C ARG A 116 13.03 -2.80 19.73
N THR A 117 12.24 -3.80 19.35
CA THR A 117 12.76 -4.99 18.63
C THR A 117 11.96 -5.39 17.40
N HIS A 118 10.80 -4.78 17.15
CA HIS A 118 9.94 -5.19 16.05
C HIS A 118 10.20 -4.36 14.79
N ASN A 119 10.63 -5.04 13.71
CA ASN A 119 11.05 -4.42 12.47
C ASN A 119 9.88 -4.23 11.50
N TYR A 120 8.94 -3.37 11.86
CA TYR A 120 7.73 -3.08 11.08
C TYR A 120 7.99 -2.78 9.60
N ARG A 121 9.16 -2.24 9.23
CA ARG A 121 9.53 -1.99 7.81
C ARG A 121 9.63 -3.29 6.99
N LEU A 122 10.08 -4.38 7.58
CA LEU A 122 10.13 -5.68 6.89
C LEU A 122 8.72 -6.21 6.65
N ASP A 123 7.82 -6.04 7.62
CA ASP A 123 6.42 -6.45 7.49
C ASP A 123 5.68 -5.58 6.48
N MET A 124 5.91 -4.26 6.50
CA MET A 124 5.41 -3.31 5.51
C MET A 124 5.91 -3.62 4.09
N ALA A 125 7.18 -4.06 3.96
CA ALA A 125 7.72 -4.52 2.69
C ALA A 125 7.02 -5.79 2.19
N GLN A 126 6.73 -6.76 3.07
CA GLN A 126 5.95 -7.96 2.71
C GLN A 126 4.54 -7.60 2.23
N VAL A 127 3.85 -6.69 2.93
CA VAL A 127 2.53 -6.23 2.50
C VAL A 127 2.61 -5.49 1.16
N SER A 128 3.64 -4.67 0.96
CA SER A 128 3.90 -4.01 -0.34
C SER A 128 4.11 -5.03 -1.47
N ILE A 129 4.77 -6.15 -1.19
CA ILE A 129 4.94 -7.25 -2.16
C ILE A 129 3.58 -7.85 -2.54
N ILE A 130 2.74 -8.18 -1.54
CA ILE A 130 1.39 -8.73 -1.76
C ILE A 130 0.55 -7.81 -2.65
N LEU A 131 0.57 -6.50 -2.37
CA LEU A 131 -0.16 -5.50 -3.17
C LEU A 131 0.40 -5.39 -4.60
N GLY A 132 1.71 -5.45 -4.77
CA GLY A 132 2.35 -5.45 -6.08
C GLY A 132 2.03 -6.69 -6.92
N GLU A 133 2.04 -7.88 -6.30
CA GLU A 133 1.64 -9.14 -6.94
C GLU A 133 0.16 -9.13 -7.33
N TYR A 134 -0.70 -8.62 -6.45
CA TYR A 134 -2.11 -8.40 -6.75
C TYR A 134 -2.28 -7.50 -7.98
N ALA A 135 -1.59 -6.37 -8.03
CA ALA A 135 -1.66 -5.44 -9.16
C ALA A 135 -1.18 -6.09 -10.48
N ILE A 136 -0.12 -6.89 -10.43
CA ILE A 136 0.36 -7.67 -11.59
C ILE A 136 -0.70 -8.67 -12.06
N LYS A 137 -1.28 -9.44 -11.12
CA LYS A 137 -2.29 -10.47 -11.41
C LYS A 137 -3.54 -9.87 -12.04
N LYS A 138 -4.00 -8.73 -11.51
CA LYS A 138 -5.20 -8.02 -11.97
C LYS A 138 -4.93 -7.08 -13.15
N ARG A 139 -3.66 -6.88 -13.51
CA ARG A 139 -3.18 -5.97 -14.57
C ARG A 139 -3.64 -4.52 -14.35
N ILE A 140 -3.60 -4.07 -13.10
CA ILE A 140 -3.98 -2.71 -12.73
C ILE A 140 -2.74 -1.85 -12.44
N PRO A 141 -2.78 -0.54 -12.77
CA PRO A 141 -1.80 0.43 -12.27
C PRO A 141 -1.72 0.45 -10.74
N ILE A 142 -0.49 0.55 -10.23
CA ILE A 142 -0.17 0.71 -8.81
C ILE A 142 0.95 1.76 -8.67
N CYS A 143 0.93 2.53 -7.59
CA CYS A 143 2.00 3.45 -7.19
C CYS A 143 2.24 3.31 -5.69
N PHE A 144 3.48 3.06 -5.29
CA PHE A 144 3.91 3.16 -3.89
C PHE A 144 4.34 4.60 -3.66
N SER A 145 3.50 5.42 -3.04
CA SER A 145 3.76 6.84 -2.88
C SER A 145 4.58 7.11 -1.64
N HIS A 146 5.80 7.61 -1.83
CA HIS A 146 6.21 8.96 -1.43
C HIS A 146 7.54 9.25 -2.14
N VAL A 147 7.68 10.49 -2.61
CA VAL A 147 8.87 11.09 -3.24
C VAL A 147 9.00 10.88 -4.75
N ASP A 148 8.97 12.03 -5.44
CA ASP A 148 9.46 12.25 -6.79
C ASP A 148 10.79 11.51 -7.12
N PRO A 149 10.93 10.92 -8.32
CA PRO A 149 9.87 10.60 -9.26
C PRO A 149 9.19 9.27 -8.89
N PRO A 150 7.87 9.15 -9.07
CA PRO A 150 7.14 7.91 -8.82
C PRO A 150 7.67 6.76 -9.67
N ILE A 151 7.76 5.56 -9.10
CA ILE A 151 8.01 4.34 -9.86
C ILE A 151 6.77 4.04 -10.70
N GLU A 152 6.84 4.31 -12.02
CA GLU A 152 5.73 4.09 -12.94
C GLU A 152 5.52 2.61 -13.26
N TYR A 153 4.26 2.17 -13.24
CA TYR A 153 3.82 0.96 -13.92
C TYR A 153 2.66 1.25 -14.87
N LYS A 154 2.95 1.17 -16.18
CA LYS A 154 1.93 1.14 -17.24
C LYS A 154 1.85 -0.29 -17.79
N PRO A 155 0.73 -1.01 -17.63
CA PRO A 155 0.54 -2.26 -18.36
C PRO A 155 0.53 -1.96 -19.87
N ARG A 156 1.36 -2.67 -20.65
CA ARG A 156 1.39 -2.53 -22.11
C ARG A 156 0.02 -2.94 -22.67
N THR A 157 -0.71 -1.99 -23.25
CA THR A 157 -1.73 -2.29 -24.27
C THR A 157 -1.01 -2.83 -25.50
N LYS A 158 -1.34 -4.06 -25.90
CA LYS A 158 -1.12 -4.52 -27.27
C LYS A 158 -2.23 -3.97 -28.15
#